data_AF-A0A454CP67-F1
#
_entry.id   AF-A0A454CP67-F1
#
_cell.length_a   1.000
_cell.length_b   1.000
_cell.length_c   1.000
_cell.angle_alpha   90.00
_cell.angle_beta   90.00
_cell.angle_gamma   90.00
#
_symmetry.space_group_name_H-M   'P 1'
#
loop_
_entity.id
_entity.type
_entity.pdbx_description
1 polymer ?
#
loop_
_entity_poly.entity_id
_entity_poly.type
_entity_poly.pdbx_seq_one_letter_code
_entity_poly.pdbx_strand_id
1 'polypeptide(L)'
;MVIDLYRRRRIEAAYLELIEQEPVEVAGSPEDQAVVVQALVEIDALLHRLPLKARQALLMRQLEGKSYKEIALALDVSVSSVEKYVAKALQGCMMTMLSENE
;
A
#
# COMPACT_ATOMS: atom_id res chain seq x y z
N MET A 1 -11.47 6.62 14.92
CA MET A 1 -12.88 6.79 14.48
C MET A 1 -13.43 5.48 13.93
N VAL A 2 -14.75 5.34 13.71
CA VAL A 2 -15.38 4.12 13.13
C VAL A 2 -14.74 3.70 11.80
N ILE A 3 -14.27 4.67 11.01
CA ILE A 3 -13.56 4.45 9.74
C ILE A 3 -12.25 3.67 9.93
N ASP A 4 -11.50 3.94 11.01
CA ASP A 4 -10.21 3.27 11.27
C ASP A 4 -10.44 1.82 11.71
N LEU A 5 -11.46 1.58 12.54
CA LEU A 5 -11.84 0.23 12.96
C LEU A 5 -12.33 -0.60 11.76
N TYR A 6 -13.11 0.00 10.86
CA TYR A 6 -13.57 -0.66 9.65
C TYR A 6 -12.40 -0.99 8.71
N ARG A 7 -11.47 -0.05 8.52
CA ARG A 7 -10.25 -0.26 7.72
C ARG A 7 -9.43 -1.42 8.26
N ARG A 8 -9.20 -1.45 9.58
CA ARG A 8 -8.46 -2.53 10.26
C ARG A 8 -9.14 -3.89 10.01
N ARG A 9 -10.43 -4.01 10.32
CA ARG A 9 -11.16 -5.27 10.16
C ARG A 9 -11.15 -5.79 8.72
N ARG A 10 -11.25 -4.90 7.73
CA ARG A 10 -11.18 -5.28 6.32
C ARG A 10 -9.81 -5.86 5.94
N ILE A 11 -8.73 -5.25 6.42
CA ILE A 11 -7.37 -5.70 6.15
C ILE A 11 -7.08 -7.02 6.88
N GLU A 12 -7.49 -7.11 8.14
CA GLU A 12 -7.37 -8.31 8.96
C GLU A 12 -8.09 -9.51 8.34
N ALA A 13 -9.34 -9.32 7.88
CA ALA A 13 -10.09 -10.39 7.20
C ALA A 13 -9.40 -10.87 5.92
N ALA A 14 -8.90 -9.94 5.10
CA ALA A 14 -8.18 -10.29 3.87
C ALA A 14 -6.84 -11.01 4.15
N TYR A 15 -6.15 -10.63 5.23
CA TYR A 15 -4.91 -11.27 5.63
C TYR A 15 -5.14 -12.69 6.19
N LEU A 16 -6.18 -12.89 6.99
CA LEU A 16 -6.56 -14.22 7.48
C LEU A 16 -6.95 -15.16 6.33
N GLU A 17 -7.72 -14.66 5.35
CA GLU A 17 -8.08 -15.43 4.14
C GLU A 17 -6.85 -15.86 3.31
N LEU A 18 -5.79 -15.04 3.30
CA LEU A 18 -4.51 -15.38 2.67
C LEU A 18 -3.79 -16.49 3.43
N ILE A 19 -3.68 -16.37 4.76
CA ILE A 19 -2.94 -17.34 5.59
C ILE A 19 -3.66 -18.67 5.70
N GLU A 20 -4.99 -18.70 5.61
CA GLU A 20 -5.77 -19.95 5.57
C GLU A 20 -5.35 -20.87 4.41
N GLN A 21 -4.71 -20.33 3.38
CA GLN A 21 -4.22 -21.08 2.22
C GLN A 21 -2.75 -21.53 2.38
N GLU A 22 -2.06 -21.09 3.44
CA GLU A 22 -0.66 -21.39 3.70
C GLU A 22 -0.49 -22.60 4.65
N PRO A 23 0.64 -23.33 4.56
CA PRO A 23 0.98 -24.34 5.54
C PRO A 23 1.10 -23.75 6.95
N VAL A 24 0.70 -24.50 7.98
CA VAL A 24 0.72 -24.07 9.39
C VAL A 24 2.10 -23.57 9.85
N GLU A 25 3.17 -24.10 9.25
CA GLU A 25 4.56 -23.70 9.55
C GLU A 25 4.91 -22.28 9.09
N VAL A 26 4.17 -21.73 8.12
CA VAL A 26 4.38 -20.40 7.52
C VAL A 26 3.38 -19.37 8.07
N ALA A 27 2.30 -19.82 8.71
CA ALA A 27 1.19 -19.00 9.18
C ALA A 27 1.54 -18.00 10.31
N GLY A 28 2.71 -18.16 10.94
CA GLY A 28 3.18 -17.30 12.04
C GLY A 28 2.33 -17.44 13.33
N SER A 29 2.77 -16.82 14.41
CA SER A 29 1.96 -16.73 15.65
C SER A 29 0.85 -15.66 15.50
N PRO A 30 -0.23 -15.72 16.31
CA PRO A 30 -1.23 -14.66 16.35
C PRO A 30 -0.65 -13.27 16.63
N GLU A 31 0.41 -13.21 17.43
CA GLU A 31 1.16 -11.98 17.71
C GLU A 31 1.86 -11.46 16.45
N ASP A 32 2.53 -12.33 15.68
CA ASP A 32 3.16 -11.96 14.41
C ASP A 32 2.12 -11.47 13.39
N GLN A 33 0.99 -12.16 13.33
CA GLN A 33 -0.13 -11.78 12.47
C GLN A 33 -0.65 -10.38 12.82
N ALA A 34 -0.79 -10.06 14.11
CA ALA A 34 -1.21 -8.74 14.56
C ALA A 34 -0.22 -7.64 14.16
N VAL A 35 1.09 -7.91 14.19
CA VAL A 35 2.13 -6.98 13.70
C VAL A 35 1.99 -6.74 12.21
N VAL A 36 1.79 -7.79 11.41
CA VAL A 36 1.58 -7.66 9.96
C VAL A 36 0.32 -6.86 9.64
N VAL A 37 -0.80 -7.16 10.29
CA VAL A 37 -2.06 -6.42 10.11
C VAL A 37 -1.89 -4.94 10.47
N GLN A 38 -1.18 -4.63 11.56
CA GLN A 38 -0.89 -3.26 11.94
C GLN A 38 -0.10 -2.51 10.85
N ALA A 39 0.98 -3.11 10.36
CA ALA A 39 1.79 -2.53 9.29
C ALA A 39 0.98 -2.32 7.99
N LEU A 40 0.13 -3.28 7.63
CA LEU A 40 -0.75 -3.15 6.45
C LEU A 40 -1.78 -2.02 6.61
N VAL A 41 -2.33 -1.82 7.82
CA VAL A 41 -3.25 -0.71 8.11
C VAL A 41 -2.56 0.64 7.97
N GLU A 42 -1.32 0.75 8.45
CA GLU A 42 -0.51 1.95 8.31
C GLU A 42 -0.23 2.23 6.83
N ILE A 43 0.26 1.24 6.08
CA ILE A 43 0.49 1.35 4.64
C ILE A 43 -0.79 1.78 3.89
N ASP A 44 -1.95 1.16 4.19
CA ASP A 44 -3.22 1.56 3.58
C ASP A 44 -3.56 3.02 3.87
N ALA A 45 -3.38 3.47 5.12
CA ALA A 45 -3.63 4.85 5.52
C ALA A 45 -2.70 5.82 4.79
N LEU A 46 -1.40 5.50 4.68
CA LEU A 46 -0.41 6.27 3.93
C LEU A 46 -0.80 6.42 2.47
N LEU A 47 -1.12 5.30 1.81
CA LEU A 47 -1.51 5.28 0.41
C LEU A 47 -2.80 6.07 0.16
N HIS A 48 -3.76 6.05 1.09
CA HIS A 48 -5.01 6.80 0.97
C HIS A 48 -4.85 8.32 1.04
N ARG A 49 -3.72 8.84 1.55
CA ARG A 49 -3.42 10.28 1.53
C ARG A 49 -2.92 10.77 0.17
N LEU A 50 -2.55 9.85 -0.72
CA LEU A 50 -2.04 10.18 -2.05
C LEU A 50 -3.19 10.46 -3.04
N PRO A 51 -2.99 11.38 -4.00
CA PRO A 51 -3.90 11.51 -5.14
C PRO A 51 -4.05 10.19 -5.89
N LEU A 52 -5.25 9.87 -6.37
CA LEU A 52 -5.59 8.57 -6.96
C LEU A 52 -4.58 8.10 -8.04
N LYS A 53 -4.28 8.96 -9.02
CA LYS A 53 -3.32 8.62 -10.11
C LYS A 53 -1.89 8.42 -9.59
N ALA A 54 -1.49 9.14 -8.54
CA ALA A 54 -0.18 8.96 -7.91
C ALA A 54 -0.08 7.63 -7.16
N ARG A 55 -1.14 7.26 -6.42
CA ARG A 55 -1.26 5.95 -5.78
C ARG A 55 -1.22 4.81 -6.79
N GLN A 56 -2.01 4.90 -7.86
CA GLN A 56 -2.05 3.87 -8.91
C GLN A 56 -0.69 3.70 -9.59
N ALA A 57 -0.04 4.81 -9.99
CA ALA A 57 1.27 4.76 -10.61
C ALA A 57 2.34 4.13 -9.69
N LEU A 58 2.34 4.47 -8.40
CA LEU A 58 3.26 3.89 -7.43
C LEU A 58 3.04 2.38 -7.26
N LEU A 59 1.79 1.92 -7.11
CA LEU A 59 1.47 0.51 -6.92
C LEU A 59 1.81 -0.33 -8.17
N MET A 60 1.49 0.17 -9.36
CA MET A 60 1.89 -0.49 -10.62
C MET A 60 3.41 -0.60 -10.75
N ARG A 61 4.15 0.40 -10.28
CA ARG A 61 5.62 0.37 -10.31
C ARG A 61 6.21 -0.62 -9.30
N GLN A 62 5.72 -0.60 -8.06
CA GLN A 62 6.34 -1.32 -6.95
C GLN A 62 5.83 -2.75 -6.81
N LEU A 63 4.54 -3.01 -7.02
CA LEU A 63 3.95 -4.33 -6.84
C LEU A 63 3.86 -5.11 -8.15
N GLU A 64 3.56 -4.43 -9.26
CA GLU A 64 3.41 -5.08 -10.57
C GLU A 64 4.69 -5.02 -11.42
N GLY A 65 5.72 -4.28 -10.99
CA GLY A 65 6.99 -4.14 -11.72
C GLY A 65 6.93 -3.39 -13.05
N LYS A 66 5.80 -2.73 -13.36
CA LYS A 66 5.59 -2.04 -14.65
C LYS A 66 6.58 -0.90 -14.88
N SER A 67 6.96 -0.71 -16.13
CA SER A 67 7.75 0.43 -16.59
C SER A 67 6.89 1.72 -16.64
N TYR A 68 7.54 2.89 -16.63
CA TYR A 68 6.81 4.16 -16.76
C TYR A 68 6.03 4.28 -18.07
N LYS A 69 6.46 3.61 -19.14
CA LYS A 69 5.73 3.55 -20.42
C LYS A 69 4.44 2.74 -20.30
N GLU A 70 4.50 1.57 -19.66
CA GLU A 70 3.31 0.73 -19.45
C GLU A 70 2.30 1.41 -18.51
N ILE A 71 2.80 2.10 -17.47
CA ILE A 71 1.94 2.87 -16.56
C ILE A 71 1.30 4.05 -17.29
N ALA A 72 2.05 4.74 -18.15
CA ALA A 72 1.53 5.86 -18.94
C ALA A 72 0.37 5.43 -19.84
N LEU A 73 0.53 4.27 -20.50
CA LEU A 73 -0.53 3.64 -21.29
C LEU A 73 -1.73 3.24 -20.43
N ALA A 74 -1.49 2.60 -19.29
CA ALA A 74 -2.57 2.12 -18.41
C ALA A 74 -3.39 3.25 -17.76
N LEU A 75 -2.77 4.41 -17.50
CA LEU A 75 -3.40 5.56 -16.86
C LEU A 75 -3.86 6.65 -17.85
N ASP A 76 -3.65 6.44 -19.15
CA ASP A 76 -3.92 7.38 -20.24
C ASP A 76 -3.32 8.77 -19.97
N VAL A 77 -2.00 8.80 -19.76
CA VAL A 77 -1.22 10.02 -19.48
C VAL A 77 0.16 9.97 -20.16
N SER A 78 0.89 11.08 -20.15
CA SER A 78 2.29 11.09 -20.60
C SER A 78 3.22 10.36 -19.62
N VAL A 79 4.34 9.83 -20.13
CA VAL A 79 5.43 9.28 -19.29
C VAL A 79 5.93 10.31 -18.27
N SER A 80 6.04 11.59 -18.67
CA SER A 80 6.42 12.69 -17.77
C SER A 80 5.41 12.93 -16.65
N SER A 81 4.13 12.61 -16.85
CA SER A 81 3.13 12.66 -15.79
C SER A 81 3.31 11.50 -14.81
N VAL A 82 3.63 10.31 -15.32
CA VAL A 82 3.95 9.14 -14.48
C VAL A 82 5.15 9.41 -13.60
N GLU A 83 6.23 9.99 -14.14
CA GLU A 83 7.41 10.37 -13.34
C GLU A 83 7.03 11.30 -12.19
N LYS A 84 6.24 12.34 -12.47
CA LYS A 84 5.73 13.27 -11.44
C LYS A 84 4.85 12.57 -10.41
N TYR A 85 3.99 11.65 -10.85
CA TYR A 85 3.10 10.89 -9.98
C TYR A 85 3.88 9.98 -9.04
N VAL A 86 4.85 9.23 -9.55
CA VAL A 86 5.70 8.34 -8.75
C VAL A 86 6.56 9.15 -7.78
N ALA A 87 7.19 10.23 -8.23
CA ALA A 87 7.98 11.10 -7.36
C ALA A 87 7.13 11.70 -6.22
N LYS A 88 5.93 12.20 -6.54
CA LYS A 88 5.01 12.75 -5.54
C LYS A 88 4.52 11.69 -4.54
N ALA A 89 4.26 10.48 -5.02
CA ALA A 89 3.87 9.37 -4.16
C ALA A 89 4.98 8.98 -3.18
N LEU A 90 6.21 8.83 -3.67
CA LEU A 90 7.39 8.54 -2.83
C LEU A 90 7.67 9.65 -1.81
N GLN A 91 7.55 10.92 -2.22
CA GLN A 91 7.68 12.04 -1.30
C GLN A 91 6.61 12.01 -0.21
N GLY A 92 5.35 11.72 -0.56
CA GLY A 92 4.26 11.60 0.42
C GLY A 92 4.50 10.48 1.44
N CYS A 93 5.01 9.33 0.99
CA CYS A 93 5.40 8.24 1.87
C CYS A 93 6.55 8.65 2.80
N MET A 94 7.61 9.24 2.26
CA MET A 94 8.79 9.69 3.03
C MET A 94 8.40 10.71 4.12
N MET A 95 7.60 11.71 3.77
CA MET A 95 7.17 12.75 4.72
C MET A 95 6.36 12.16 5.88
N THR A 96 5.56 11.13 5.62
CA THR A 96 4.75 10.53 6.68
C THR A 96 5.57 9.62 7.59
N MET A 97 6.52 8.86 7.05
CA MET A 97 7.46 8.06 7.87
C MET A 97 8.33 8.94 8.77
N LEU A 98 8.68 10.15 8.34
CA LEU A 98 9.44 11.09 9.16
C LEU A 98 8.59 11.70 10.29
N SER A 99 7.29 11.89 10.09
CA SER A 99 6.38 12.44 11.10
C SER A 99 5.94 11.44 12.19
N GLU A 100 6.18 10.14 12.00
CA GLU A 100 5.86 9.08 12.97
C GLU A 100 7.01 8.82 13.96
N ASN A 101 8.15 9.51 13.81
CA ASN A 101 9.34 9.40 14.68
C ASN A 101 9.46 10.55 15.71
N GLU A 102 8.40 11.34 15.95
CA GLU A 102 8.35 12.41 16.95
C GLU A 102 7.39 12.11 18.11
#